data_AF-A0A7E4UUN7-F1
#
_entry.id   AF-A0A7E4UUN7-F1
#
_cell.length_a   1.000
_cell.length_b   1.000
_cell.length_c   1.000
_cell.angle_alpha   90.00
_cell.angle_beta   90.00
_cell.angle_gamma   90.00
#
_symmetry.space_group_name_H-M   'P 1'
#
loop_
_entity.id
_entity.type
_entity.pdbx_description
1 polymer ?
#
loop_
_entity_poly.entity_id
_entity_poly.type
_entity_poly.pdbx_seq_one_letter_code
_entity_poly.pdbx_strand_id
1 'polypeptide(L)'
;MIASFSATFPWETCDNYWNTQACITGKENITTLTNITRHLKSGISTETSVEQFWERRVLQQTDNIHEFGGIQWELLALMFVPWVIVYFALWKGIT
;
A
#
# COMPACT_ATOMS: atom_id res chain seq x y z
N MET A 1 9.58 5.12 1.46
CA MET A 1 10.66 5.66 2.32
C MET A 1 10.17 5.88 3.75
N ILE A 2 9.20 6.77 4.00
CA ILE A 2 8.74 7.08 5.38
C ILE A 2 8.16 5.83 6.07
N ALA A 3 7.34 5.05 5.38
CA ALA A 3 6.76 3.82 5.91
C ALA A 3 7.77 2.68 6.19
N SER A 4 9.04 2.85 5.81
CA SER A 4 10.11 1.86 6.05
C SER A 4 10.87 2.07 7.36
N PHE A 5 10.57 3.13 8.13
CA PHE A 5 11.27 3.43 9.40
C PHE A 5 10.67 2.73 10.62
N SER A 6 9.57 1.99 10.45
CA SER A 6 8.95 1.20 11.52
C SER A 6 9.77 -0.07 11.79
N ALA A 7 9.84 -0.48 13.06
CA ALA A 7 10.57 -1.69 13.47
C ALA A 7 10.00 -2.97 12.82
N THR A 8 8.68 -3.01 12.62
CA THR A 8 7.98 -3.99 11.80
C THR A 8 7.44 -3.27 10.56
N PHE A 9 7.62 -3.86 9.38
CA PHE A 9 7.14 -3.20 8.17
C PHE A 9 5.61 -3.31 8.08
N PRO A 10 4.90 -2.26 7.66
CA PRO A 10 3.43 -2.30 7.61
C PRO A 10 2.89 -3.28 6.56
N TRP A 11 3.71 -3.69 5.58
CA TRP A 11 3.40 -4.74 4.60
C TRP A 11 3.92 -6.13 4.99
N GLU A 12 4.49 -6.29 6.19
CA GLU A 12 5.00 -7.59 6.66
C GLU A 12 3.89 -8.51 7.17
N THR A 13 2.80 -7.94 7.68
CA THR A 13 1.69 -8.68 8.29
C THR A 13 0.37 -8.41 7.55
N CYS A 14 -0.60 -9.30 7.77
CA CYS A 14 -1.98 -9.13 7.32
C CYS A 14 -2.91 -8.57 8.42
N ASP A 15 -2.34 -8.08 9.52
CA ASP A 15 -3.07 -7.62 10.72
C ASP A 15 -3.33 -6.11 10.71
N ASN A 16 -3.66 -5.56 9.54
CA ASN A 16 -3.93 -4.13 9.40
C ASN A 16 -5.37 -3.86 8.98
N TYR A 17 -5.88 -2.66 9.30
CA TYR A 17 -7.26 -2.28 9.02
C TYR A 17 -7.61 -2.21 7.52
N TRP A 18 -6.61 -2.13 6.64
CA TRP A 18 -6.79 -2.13 5.19
C TRP A 18 -6.72 -3.54 4.57
N ASN A 19 -6.34 -4.56 5.34
CA ASN A 19 -6.23 -5.92 4.82
C ASN A 19 -7.59 -6.61 4.72
N THR A 20 -7.72 -7.52 3.76
CA THR A 20 -8.90 -8.37 3.61
C THR A 20 -8.63 -9.81 4.00
N GLN A 21 -9.69 -10.61 4.01
CA GLN A 21 -9.62 -12.06 4.25
C GLN A 21 -8.80 -12.83 3.21
N ALA A 22 -8.50 -12.21 2.06
CA ALA A 22 -7.66 -12.77 1.01
C ALA A 22 -6.16 -12.51 1.22
N CYS A 23 -5.78 -11.76 2.25
CA CYS A 23 -4.38 -11.39 2.51
C CYS A 23 -3.55 -12.61 2.94
N ILE A 24 -2.38 -12.77 2.34
CA ILE A 24 -1.37 -13.76 2.73
C ILE A 24 0.01 -13.12 2.89
N THR A 25 0.77 -13.55 3.90
CA THR A 25 2.15 -13.07 4.14
C THR A 25 3.21 -13.89 3.39
N GLY A 26 2.82 -15.00 2.78
CA GLY A 26 3.74 -15.98 2.18
C GLY A 26 4.48 -16.86 3.21
N LYS A 27 4.26 -16.63 4.51
CA LYS A 27 4.80 -17.43 5.63
C LYS A 27 3.77 -18.42 6.20
N GLU A 28 2.60 -18.50 5.57
CA GLU A 28 1.46 -19.32 5.98
C GLU A 28 1.75 -20.82 5.84
N ASN A 29 1.15 -21.63 6.71
CA ASN A 29 1.24 -23.09 6.63
C ASN A 29 0.20 -23.65 5.64
N ILE A 30 0.39 -24.88 5.16
CA ILE A 30 -0.52 -25.49 4.15
C ILE A 30 -1.96 -25.61 4.69
N THR A 31 -2.12 -25.87 5.98
CA THR A 31 -3.42 -25.94 6.65
C THR A 31 -4.10 -24.58 6.75
N THR A 32 -3.36 -23.49 6.98
CA THR A 32 -3.93 -22.14 7.03
C THR A 32 -4.30 -21.68 5.62
N LEU A 33 -3.45 -21.94 4.64
CA LEU A 33 -3.73 -21.63 3.23
C LEU A 33 -4.99 -22.34 2.72
N THR A 34 -5.16 -23.64 3.01
CA THR A 34 -6.37 -24.39 2.60
C THR A 34 -7.63 -23.90 3.28
N ASN A 35 -7.54 -23.44 4.53
CA ASN A 35 -8.67 -22.79 5.21
C ASN A 35 -9.03 -21.46 4.55
N ILE A 36 -8.04 -20.61 4.26
CA ILE A 36 -8.26 -19.33 3.57
C ILE A 36 -8.93 -19.57 2.21
N THR A 37 -8.38 -20.45 1.38
CA THR A 37 -8.96 -20.77 0.06
C THR A 37 -10.38 -21.33 0.15
N ARG A 38 -10.72 -22.07 1.20
CA ARG A 38 -12.09 -22.59 1.41
C ARG A 38 -13.07 -21.49 1.81
N HIS A 39 -12.61 -20.48 2.55
CA HIS A 39 -13.46 -19.35 2.99
C HIS A 39 -13.60 -18.27 1.91
N LEU A 40 -12.71 -18.21 0.94
CA LEU A 40 -12.82 -17.30 -0.20
C LEU A 40 -13.97 -17.69 -1.13
N LYS A 41 -14.71 -16.69 -1.61
CA LYS A 41 -15.78 -16.89 -2.60
C LYS A 41 -15.17 -17.30 -3.95
N SER A 42 -15.93 -18.08 -4.72
CA SER A 42 -15.57 -18.45 -6.10
C SER A 42 -15.22 -17.19 -6.91
N GLY A 43 -13.99 -17.14 -7.43
CA GLY A 43 -13.48 -16.02 -8.24
C GLY A 43 -12.57 -15.02 -7.51
N ILE A 44 -12.37 -15.14 -6.20
CA ILE A 44 -11.40 -14.30 -5.46
C ILE A 44 -10.09 -15.07 -5.28
N SER A 45 -8.98 -14.49 -5.75
CA SER A 45 -7.63 -14.99 -5.50
C SER A 45 -7.05 -14.40 -4.20
N THR A 46 -6.14 -15.14 -3.58
CA THR A 46 -5.32 -14.61 -2.47
C THR A 46 -4.38 -13.52 -2.99
N GLU A 47 -4.20 -12.47 -2.21
CA GLU A 47 -3.30 -11.34 -2.50
C GLU A 47 -2.24 -11.26 -1.40
N THR A 48 -1.02 -10.88 -1.75
CA THR A 48 0.04 -10.73 -0.74
C THR A 48 -0.18 -9.50 0.12
N SER A 49 0.34 -9.52 1.35
CA SER A 49 0.33 -8.37 2.26
C SER A 49 0.98 -7.13 1.63
N VAL A 50 1.98 -7.33 0.76
CA VAL A 50 2.67 -6.28 0.00
C VAL A 50 1.76 -5.68 -1.07
N GLU A 51 1.09 -6.50 -1.86
CA GLU A 51 0.13 -6.05 -2.89
C GLU A 51 -1.00 -5.25 -2.25
N GLN A 52 -1.61 -5.77 -1.19
CA GLN A 52 -2.69 -5.05 -0.50
C GLN A 52 -2.23 -3.75 0.15
N PHE A 53 -1.02 -3.72 0.71
CA PHE A 53 -0.46 -2.48 1.23
C PHE A 53 -0.31 -1.43 0.11
N TRP A 54 0.21 -1.83 -1.04
CA TRP A 54 0.39 -0.92 -2.17
C TRP A 54 -0.95 -0.41 -2.73
N GLU A 55 -1.88 -1.31 -3.01
CA GLU A 55 -3.13 -0.98 -3.68
C GLU A 55 -4.14 -0.30 -2.74
N ARG A 56 -4.32 -0.82 -1.52
CA ARG A 56 -5.38 -0.35 -0.62
C ARG A 56 -4.94 0.73 0.35
N ARG A 57 -3.67 0.71 0.80
CA ARG A 57 -3.17 1.69 1.79
C ARG A 57 -2.42 2.85 1.13
N VAL A 58 -1.49 2.56 0.22
CA VAL A 58 -0.69 3.61 -0.44
C VAL A 58 -1.49 4.29 -1.53
N LEU A 59 -1.94 3.55 -2.54
CA LEU A 59 -2.65 4.11 -3.69
C LEU A 59 -4.13 4.41 -3.40
N GLN A 60 -4.77 3.58 -2.56
CA GLN A 60 -6.23 3.54 -2.41
C GLN A 60 -6.94 3.40 -3.76
N GLN A 61 -6.52 2.38 -4.51
CA GLN A 61 -7.06 2.07 -5.83
C GLN A 61 -8.53 1.69 -5.74
N THR A 62 -9.32 2.20 -6.67
CA THR A 62 -10.73 1.89 -6.85
C THR A 62 -10.94 0.69 -7.77
N ASP A 63 -12.10 0.07 -7.68
CA ASP A 63 -12.43 -1.13 -8.46
C ASP A 63 -12.69 -0.81 -9.96
N ASN A 64 -13.02 0.44 -10.29
CA ASN A 64 -13.43 0.85 -11.63
C ASN A 64 -12.62 2.05 -12.14
N ILE A 65 -12.23 2.00 -13.42
CA ILE A 65 -11.55 3.12 -14.10
C ILE A 65 -12.41 4.39 -14.20
N HIS A 66 -13.73 4.25 -14.11
CA HIS A 66 -14.66 5.37 -14.15
C HIS A 66 -14.76 6.09 -12.81
N GLU A 67 -14.30 5.45 -11.73
CA GLU A 67 -14.29 6.00 -10.39
C GLU A 67 -12.84 6.32 -10.03
N PHE A 68 -12.38 7.54 -10.28
CA PHE A 68 -10.99 7.92 -10.00
C PHE A 68 -10.65 8.04 -8.50
N GLY A 69 -11.62 7.78 -7.61
CA GLY A 69 -11.45 7.90 -6.17
C GLY A 69 -11.26 9.34 -5.71
N GLY A 70 -10.69 9.48 -4.50
CA GLY A 70 -10.38 10.76 -3.88
C GLY A 70 -8.89 11.11 -3.97
N ILE A 71 -8.53 12.33 -3.56
CA ILE A 71 -7.14 12.78 -3.52
C ILE A 71 -6.41 12.19 -2.31
N GLN A 72 -5.26 11.55 -2.57
CA GLN A 72 -4.39 11.03 -1.51
C GLN A 72 -3.44 12.12 -1.02
N TRP A 73 -3.79 12.75 0.11
CA TRP A 73 -3.02 13.88 0.66
C TRP A 73 -1.57 13.53 1.00
N GLU A 74 -1.30 12.30 1.45
CA GLU A 74 0.05 11.83 1.77
C GLU A 74 0.94 11.76 0.52
N LEU A 75 0.42 11.22 -0.58
CA LEU A 75 1.09 11.16 -1.89
C LEU A 75 1.27 12.56 -2.50
N LEU A 76 0.25 13.42 -2.41
CA LEU A 76 0.33 14.79 -2.91
C LEU A 76 1.42 15.58 -2.18
N ALA A 77 1.49 15.47 -0.85
CA ALA A 77 2.54 16.10 -0.06
C ALA A 77 3.92 15.53 -0.39
N LEU A 78 4.03 14.21 -0.54
CA LEU A 78 5.28 13.55 -0.92
C LEU A 78 5.79 14.02 -2.28
N MET A 79 4.89 14.27 -3.23
CA MET A 79 5.23 14.83 -4.54
C MET A 79 5.64 16.30 -4.43
N PHE A 80 4.92 17.10 -3.63
CA PHE A 80 5.13 18.55 -3.54
C PHE A 80 6.42 18.94 -2.79
N VAL A 81 6.78 18.21 -1.73
CA VAL A 81 7.95 18.53 -0.88
C VAL A 81 9.27 18.61 -1.66
N PRO A 82 9.64 17.64 -2.52
CA PRO A 82 10.83 17.73 -3.36
C PRO A 82 10.86 18.96 -4.27
N TRP A 83 9.73 19.34 -4.87
CA TRP A 83 9.64 20.53 -5.71
C TRP A 83 9.95 21.80 -4.93
N VAL A 84 9.41 21.92 -3.72
CA VAL A 84 9.70 23.03 -2.81
C VAL A 84 11.18 23.06 -2.43
N ILE A 85 11.78 21.90 -2.11
CA ILE A 85 13.20 21.79 -1.78
C ILE A 85 14.08 22.24 -2.96
N VAL A 86 13.79 21.77 -4.17
CA VAL A 86 14.52 22.16 -5.39
C VAL A 86 14.37 23.66 -5.64
N TYR A 87 13.16 24.20 -5.50
CA TYR A 87 12.92 25.63 -5.65
C TYR A 87 13.78 26.47 -4.70
N PHE A 88 13.85 26.12 -3.42
CA PHE A 88 14.70 26.81 -2.46
C PHE A 88 16.19 26.63 -2.73
N ALA A 89 16.62 25.45 -3.19
CA ALA A 89 18.00 25.20 -3.57
C ALA A 89 18.45 26.07 -4.77
N LEU A 90 17.54 26.31 -5.72
CA LEU A 90 17.80 27.14 -6.90
C LEU A 90 17.59 28.64 -6.63
N TRP A 91 16.72 29.01 -5.68
CA TRP A 91 16.38 30.41 -5.39
C TRP A 91 17.63 31.26 -5.15
N LYS A 92 18.58 30.75 -4.34
CA LYS A 92 19.76 31.53 -3.96
C LYS A 92 20.88 31.56 -5.00
N GLY A 93 20.74 30.82 -6.11
CA GLY A 93 21.75 30.77 -7.16
C GLY A 93 23.03 30.06 -6.71
N ILE A 94 23.37 28.98 -7.42
CA ILE A 94 24.76 28.54 -7.58
C ILE A 94 25.53 29.77 -8.07
N THR A 95 26.53 30.20 -7.28
CA THR A 95 27.57 31.11 -7.77
C THR A 95 28.49 30.34 -8.70
#